data_AF-A0A7S2TLN6-F1
#
_entry.id   AF-A0A7S2TLN6-F1
#
_cell.length_a   1.000
_cell.length_b   1.000
_cell.length_c   1.000
_cell.angle_alpha   90.00
_cell.angle_beta   90.00
_cell.angle_gamma   90.00
#
_symmetry.space_group_name_H-M   'P 1'
#
loop_
_entity.id
_entity.type
_entity.pdbx_description
1 polymer ?
#
loop_
_entity_poly.entity_id
_entity_poly.type
_entity_poly.pdbx_seq_one_letter_code
_entity_poly.pdbx_strand_id
1 'polypeptide(L)'
;AVCVCPRNPSQDVKFRHLVWQNGGNMLTFETNALIRAMTDVAKQFVPGLGSLRCPYTWCNIGGLSEDALWTHLQLYHCNHKNVKEHRCPICNVVPPRNLQVHYRNSHGPVARGEIPKEESTGVFAIVICRRASDGKFLMTQEFAQTGFWVPGGQLDKGESLCAGALRECLEEAGVPVKLKGVLEVLVQSRYWRRVCFYGEPEDGKDLPKTYPDYESTGACWVSVEELDKSIPFRSASELKWMKHVASGGKIAPLRIPKEYEKIFDDIQFDDSTSSL
;
A
#
# COMPACT_ATOMS: atom_id res chain seq x y z
N ALA A 1 15.63 12.25 -0.99
CA ALA A 1 14.94 11.00 -1.36
C ALA A 1 14.84 10.05 -0.16
N VAL A 2 15.97 9.56 0.38
CA VAL A 2 15.99 8.68 1.56
C VAL A 2 16.30 9.47 2.84
N CYS A 3 15.48 9.30 3.87
CA CYS A 3 15.72 9.76 5.23
C CYS A 3 16.00 8.54 6.11
N VAL A 4 17.15 8.52 6.77
CA VAL A 4 17.52 7.47 7.73
C VAL A 4 17.36 8.03 9.14
N CYS A 5 16.54 7.40 9.96
CA CYS A 5 16.33 7.78 11.35
C CYS A 5 16.89 6.72 12.29
N PRO A 6 17.64 7.09 13.35
CA PRO A 6 18.13 6.14 14.34
C PRO A 6 17.02 5.58 15.24
N ARG A 7 15.86 6.24 15.30
CA ARG A 7 14.66 5.75 16.00
C ARG A 7 13.73 5.09 15.00
N ASN A 8 12.87 4.18 15.44
CA ASN A 8 11.91 3.48 14.60
C ASN A 8 10.77 4.42 14.10
N PRO A 9 10.81 4.97 12.86
CA PRO A 9 9.74 5.80 12.30
C PRO A 9 8.42 5.07 12.08
N SER A 10 8.40 3.74 12.06
CA SER A 10 7.13 2.99 11.92
C SER A 10 6.22 3.13 13.14
N GLN A 11 6.66 3.83 14.18
CA GLN A 11 5.92 4.06 15.42
C GLN A 11 5.42 5.51 15.56
N ASP A 12 5.72 6.39 14.61
CA ASP A 12 5.43 7.82 14.68
C ASP A 12 4.92 8.32 13.32
N VAL A 13 3.60 8.26 13.15
CA VAL A 13 2.92 8.68 11.92
C VAL A 13 3.11 10.18 11.66
N LYS A 14 3.20 11.01 12.70
CA LYS A 14 3.38 12.46 12.59
C LYS A 14 4.78 12.79 12.08
N PHE A 15 5.81 12.12 12.61
CA PHE A 15 7.17 12.27 12.13
C PHE A 15 7.31 11.75 10.69
N ARG A 16 6.71 10.60 10.36
CA ARG A 16 6.67 10.10 8.98
C ARG A 16 6.02 11.11 8.04
N HIS A 17 4.88 11.67 8.43
CA HIS A 17 4.21 12.71 7.64
C HIS A 17 5.06 13.99 7.53
N LEU A 18 5.76 14.40 8.59
CA LEU A 18 6.65 15.56 8.57
C LEU A 18 7.82 15.37 7.59
N VAL A 19 8.48 14.21 7.62
CA VAL A 19 9.56 13.89 6.66
C VAL A 19 9.04 13.96 5.23
N TRP A 20 7.83 13.46 5.01
CA TRP A 20 7.15 13.50 3.73
C TRP A 20 6.83 14.93 3.25
N GLN A 21 6.33 15.79 4.12
CA GLN A 21 6.09 17.21 3.84
C GLN A 21 7.38 17.97 3.48
N ASN A 22 8.53 17.50 3.95
CA ASN A 22 9.85 18.08 3.70
C ASN A 22 10.60 17.39 2.53
N GLY A 23 9.89 16.64 1.68
CA GLY A 23 10.46 16.05 0.46
C GLY A 23 11.20 14.72 0.67
N GLY A 24 11.05 14.09 1.84
CA GLY A 24 11.42 12.69 2.01
C GLY A 24 10.45 11.77 1.27
N ASN A 25 10.98 10.81 0.53
CA ASN A 25 10.18 9.80 -0.19
C ASN A 25 10.32 8.41 0.41
N MET A 26 11.37 8.21 1.21
CA MET A 26 11.60 7.00 1.98
C MET A 26 12.05 7.40 3.37
N LEU A 27 11.48 6.78 4.40
CA LEU A 27 11.87 6.96 5.78
C LEU A 27 12.10 5.59 6.39
N THR A 28 13.36 5.27 6.71
CA THR A 28 13.74 3.96 7.23
C THR A 28 14.70 4.06 8.41
N PHE A 29 14.73 2.98 9.18
CA PHE A 29 15.69 2.68 10.24
C PHE A 29 16.26 1.27 10.06
N GLU A 30 15.79 0.55 9.03
CA GLU A 30 16.11 -0.85 8.79
C GLU A 30 17.28 -0.95 7.82
N THR A 31 18.32 -1.68 8.23
CA THR A 31 19.52 -1.87 7.41
C THR A 31 19.20 -2.51 6.06
N ASN A 32 18.30 -3.50 6.01
CA ASN A 32 17.94 -4.18 4.77
C ASN A 32 17.22 -3.24 3.78
N ALA A 33 16.28 -2.43 4.26
CA ALA A 33 15.58 -1.45 3.42
C ALA A 33 16.56 -0.40 2.89
N LEU A 34 17.49 0.08 3.73
CA LEU A 34 18.54 1.00 3.31
C LEU A 34 19.47 0.40 2.25
N ILE A 35 19.94 -0.84 2.46
CA ILE A 35 20.77 -1.56 1.49
C ILE A 35 20.04 -1.70 0.15
N ARG A 36 18.76 -2.09 0.18
CA ARG A 36 17.92 -2.19 -1.03
C ARG A 36 17.86 -0.85 -1.76
N ALA A 37 17.49 0.23 -1.06
CA ALA A 37 17.42 1.57 -1.64
C ALA A 37 18.75 2.04 -2.24
N MET A 38 19.86 1.83 -1.53
CA MET A 38 21.19 2.18 -2.03
C MET A 38 21.58 1.36 -3.27
N THR A 39 21.25 0.07 -3.28
CA THR A 39 21.48 -0.81 -4.43
C THR A 39 20.69 -0.33 -5.65
N ASP A 40 19.43 0.02 -5.44
CA ASP A 40 18.52 0.49 -6.48
C ASP A 40 18.89 1.88 -7.01
N VAL A 41 19.41 2.75 -6.15
CA VAL A 41 20.01 4.03 -6.57
C VAL A 41 21.29 3.78 -7.38
N ALA A 42 22.18 2.91 -6.92
CA ALA A 42 23.44 2.61 -7.62
C ALA A 42 23.20 2.06 -9.04
N LYS A 43 22.20 1.19 -9.20
CA LYS A 43 21.78 0.65 -10.51
C LYS A 43 21.31 1.73 -11.49
N GLN A 44 20.83 2.88 -11.02
CA GLN A 44 20.36 3.98 -11.89
C GLN A 44 21.52 4.77 -12.53
N PHE A 45 22.71 4.75 -11.94
CA PHE A 45 23.85 5.60 -12.35
C PHE A 45 25.00 4.83 -12.99
N VAL A 46 24.77 3.59 -13.43
CA VAL A 46 25.79 2.84 -14.18
C VAL A 46 25.93 3.49 -15.59
N PRO A 47 27.10 4.04 -15.95
CA PRO A 47 27.26 4.79 -17.19
C PRO A 47 26.93 3.97 -18.45
N GLY A 48 26.24 4.58 -19.41
CA GLY A 48 25.98 3.99 -20.73
C GLY A 48 24.73 3.10 -20.85
N LEU A 49 23.91 2.99 -19.81
CA LEU A 49 22.78 2.04 -19.76
C LEU A 49 21.42 2.57 -20.24
N GLY A 50 21.28 3.86 -20.55
CA GLY A 50 20.01 4.33 -21.13
C GLY A 50 19.99 5.77 -21.62
N SER A 51 18.94 6.11 -22.36
CA SER A 51 18.71 7.41 -22.99
C SER A 51 17.50 8.15 -22.41
N LEU A 52 16.77 7.53 -21.48
CA LEU A 52 15.55 8.10 -20.92
C LEU A 52 15.86 9.17 -19.89
N ARG A 53 14.88 10.07 -19.74
CA ARG A 53 14.90 11.17 -18.77
C ARG A 53 13.66 11.11 -17.91
N CYS A 54 13.82 11.43 -16.63
CA CYS A 54 12.70 11.58 -15.73
C CYS A 54 11.71 12.64 -16.27
N PRO A 55 10.40 12.33 -16.37
CA PRO A 55 9.39 13.23 -16.93
C PRO A 55 9.04 14.41 -16.00
N TYR A 56 9.44 14.34 -14.73
CA TYR A 56 9.34 15.46 -13.80
C TYR A 56 10.41 16.50 -14.14
N THR A 57 10.02 17.63 -14.71
CA THR A 57 10.92 18.65 -15.27
C THR A 57 11.89 19.23 -14.24
N TRP A 58 11.49 19.28 -12.96
CA TRP A 58 12.33 19.73 -11.85
C TRP A 58 13.29 18.67 -11.30
N CYS A 59 13.13 17.39 -11.67
CA CYS A 59 14.02 16.31 -11.22
C CYS A 59 15.34 16.33 -11.98
N ASN A 60 15.29 16.57 -13.30
CA ASN A 60 16.44 16.67 -14.19
C ASN A 60 17.37 15.44 -14.23
N ILE A 61 16.97 14.29 -13.68
CA ILE A 61 17.71 13.03 -13.80
C ILE A 61 17.46 12.41 -15.17
N GLY A 62 18.53 11.99 -15.85
CA GLY A 62 18.48 11.32 -17.15
C GLY A 62 19.62 10.32 -17.32
N GLY A 63 19.70 9.71 -18.51
CA GLY A 63 20.60 8.58 -18.74
C GLY A 63 20.06 7.26 -18.17
N LEU A 64 18.75 7.19 -17.97
CA LEU A 64 18.07 6.06 -17.34
C LEU A 64 17.73 4.99 -18.38
N SER A 65 17.92 3.72 -18.03
CA SER A 65 17.24 2.60 -18.69
C SER A 65 15.76 2.57 -18.32
N GLU A 66 14.96 1.72 -18.96
CA GLU A 66 13.54 1.54 -18.58
C GLU A 66 13.40 1.07 -17.12
N ASP A 67 14.21 0.12 -16.68
CA ASP A 67 14.21 -0.37 -15.29
C ASP A 67 14.72 0.68 -14.30
N ALA A 68 15.75 1.43 -14.66
CA ALA A 68 16.24 2.53 -13.84
C ALA A 68 15.16 3.60 -13.68
N LEU A 69 14.43 3.91 -14.75
CA LEU A 69 13.32 4.87 -14.71
C LEU A 69 12.16 4.36 -13.85
N TRP A 70 11.80 3.08 -13.95
CA TRP A 70 10.78 2.47 -13.08
C TRP A 70 11.13 2.66 -11.59
N THR A 71 12.32 2.22 -11.20
CA THR A 71 12.82 2.33 -9.82
C THR A 71 12.95 3.79 -9.38
N HIS A 72 13.39 4.66 -10.28
CA HIS A 72 13.50 6.10 -10.04
C HIS A 72 12.15 6.73 -9.69
N LEU A 73 11.08 6.42 -10.46
CA LEU A 73 9.74 6.95 -10.19
C LEU A 73 9.22 6.56 -8.80
N GLN A 74 9.52 5.34 -8.33
CA GLN A 74 9.10 4.88 -7.00
C GLN A 74 9.88 5.57 -5.88
N LEU A 75 11.22 5.61 -5.98
CA LEU A 75 12.08 6.16 -4.92
C LEU A 75 12.05 7.70 -4.83
N TYR A 76 11.78 8.39 -5.94
CA TYR A 76 11.91 9.86 -6.01
C TYR A 76 10.57 10.58 -6.17
N HIS A 77 9.52 9.89 -6.65
CA HIS A 77 8.30 10.55 -7.08
C HIS A 77 6.99 9.93 -6.57
N CYS A 78 7.05 8.87 -5.76
CA CYS A 78 5.86 8.28 -5.13
C CYS A 78 5.06 9.29 -4.27
N ASN A 79 5.73 10.32 -3.74
CA ASN A 79 5.10 11.41 -3.00
C ASN A 79 4.43 12.46 -3.88
N HIS A 80 4.89 12.69 -5.09
CA HIS A 80 4.35 13.79 -5.87
C HIS A 80 2.92 13.49 -6.33
N LYS A 81 2.06 14.51 -6.26
CA LYS A 81 0.71 14.42 -6.85
C LYS A 81 0.81 13.94 -8.29
N ASN A 82 -0.18 13.15 -8.69
CA ASN A 82 -0.31 12.75 -10.09
C ASN A 82 -0.47 13.99 -10.98
N VAL A 83 0.41 14.12 -11.96
CA VAL A 83 0.38 15.19 -12.96
C VAL A 83 -0.21 14.61 -14.24
N LYS A 84 -1.29 15.21 -14.74
CA LYS A 84 -2.06 14.68 -15.87
C LYS A 84 -1.37 14.91 -17.22
N GLU A 85 -0.46 15.88 -17.27
CA GLU A 85 0.20 16.32 -18.49
C GLU A 85 1.53 15.59 -18.74
N HIS A 86 2.00 14.75 -17.79
CA HIS A 86 3.24 14.00 -17.98
C HIS A 86 3.10 13.00 -19.13
N ARG A 87 3.96 13.16 -20.12
CA ARG A 87 4.13 12.17 -21.19
C ARG A 87 5.07 11.07 -20.72
N CYS A 88 4.74 9.84 -21.08
CA CYS A 88 5.65 8.72 -20.91
C CYS A 88 6.90 8.92 -21.78
N PRO A 89 8.13 8.97 -21.23
CA PRO A 89 9.33 9.14 -22.05
C PRO A 89 9.69 7.92 -22.92
N ILE A 90 9.00 6.78 -22.78
CA ILE A 90 9.20 5.61 -23.64
C ILE A 90 8.29 5.67 -24.87
N CYS A 91 6.97 5.85 -24.69
CA CYS A 91 6.00 5.81 -25.80
C CYS A 91 5.37 7.17 -26.16
N ASN A 92 5.74 8.25 -25.47
CA ASN A 92 5.26 9.62 -25.68
C ASN A 92 3.74 9.86 -25.50
N VAL A 93 3.03 8.87 -24.95
CA VAL A 93 1.60 8.95 -24.63
C VAL A 93 1.39 9.69 -23.30
N VAL A 94 0.32 10.48 -23.23
CA VAL A 94 -0.22 11.00 -21.97
C VAL A 94 -1.13 9.93 -21.38
N PRO A 95 -0.78 9.31 -20.24
CA PRO A 95 -1.55 8.21 -19.69
C PRO A 95 -2.91 8.70 -19.17
N PRO A 96 -3.99 7.91 -19.34
CA PRO A 96 -5.32 8.30 -18.88
C PRO A 96 -5.46 8.27 -17.35
N ARG A 97 -4.64 7.47 -16.67
CA ARG A 97 -4.51 7.43 -15.20
C ARG A 97 -3.23 8.16 -14.78
N ASN A 98 -2.51 7.64 -13.80
CA ASN A 98 -1.20 8.16 -13.45
C ASN A 98 -0.08 7.47 -14.24
N LEU A 99 1.08 8.12 -14.24
CA LEU A 99 2.25 7.68 -14.99
C LEU A 99 2.78 6.33 -14.51
N GLN A 100 2.84 6.09 -13.21
CA GLN A 100 3.35 4.84 -12.64
C GLN A 100 2.51 3.63 -13.06
N VAL A 101 1.18 3.75 -13.07
CA VAL A 101 0.25 2.70 -13.54
C VAL A 101 0.46 2.41 -15.03
N HIS A 102 0.65 3.47 -15.84
CA HIS A 102 0.96 3.28 -17.26
C HIS A 102 2.30 2.58 -17.46
N TYR A 103 3.33 3.00 -16.72
CA TYR A 103 4.64 2.37 -16.73
C TYR A 103 4.54 0.89 -16.40
N ARG A 104 4.00 0.55 -15.22
CA ARG A 104 3.84 -0.84 -14.76
C ARG A 104 3.23 -1.72 -15.85
N ASN A 105 2.13 -1.25 -16.44
CA ASN A 105 1.31 -2.01 -17.37
C ASN A 105 1.81 -2.02 -18.82
N SER A 106 2.55 -1.00 -19.27
CA SER A 106 2.90 -0.82 -20.70
C SER A 106 4.39 -0.97 -21.00
N HIS A 107 5.26 -0.86 -19.98
CA HIS A 107 6.72 -0.90 -20.12
C HIS A 107 7.43 -1.69 -19.00
N GLY A 108 6.82 -1.75 -17.82
CA GLY A 108 7.36 -2.37 -16.63
C GLY A 108 7.04 -3.85 -16.52
N PRO A 109 6.98 -4.39 -15.28
CA PRO A 109 6.95 -5.83 -15.05
C PRO A 109 5.74 -6.53 -15.68
N VAL A 110 4.58 -5.87 -15.77
CA VAL A 110 3.40 -6.46 -16.43
C VAL A 110 3.60 -6.59 -17.93
N ALA A 111 4.13 -5.55 -18.58
CA ALA A 111 4.34 -5.56 -20.03
C ALA A 111 5.39 -6.60 -20.47
N ARG A 112 6.32 -6.92 -19.58
CA ARG A 112 7.35 -7.93 -19.79
C ARG A 112 6.94 -9.35 -19.36
N GLY A 113 5.73 -9.50 -18.80
CA GLY A 113 5.22 -10.79 -18.35
C GLY A 113 5.86 -11.30 -17.05
N GLU A 114 6.49 -10.42 -16.27
CA GLU A 114 7.08 -10.75 -14.96
C GLU A 114 6.00 -10.92 -13.89
N ILE A 115 4.93 -10.12 -13.97
CA ILE A 115 3.76 -10.20 -13.09
C ILE A 115 2.47 -10.07 -13.91
N PRO A 116 1.35 -10.66 -13.47
CA PRO A 116 0.07 -10.52 -14.16
C PRO A 116 -0.48 -9.09 -14.07
N LYS A 117 -1.32 -8.73 -15.04
CA LYS A 117 -2.09 -7.49 -14.99
C LYS A 117 -3.28 -7.67 -14.06
N GLU A 118 -3.48 -6.74 -13.13
CA GLU A 118 -4.69 -6.69 -12.30
C GLU A 118 -5.95 -6.56 -13.15
N GLU A 119 -6.91 -7.44 -12.88
CA GLU A 119 -8.26 -7.38 -13.43
C GLU A 119 -9.25 -6.94 -12.35
N SER A 120 -10.08 -5.95 -12.66
CA SER A 120 -11.02 -5.43 -11.68
C SER A 120 -12.21 -6.37 -11.48
N THR A 121 -12.24 -7.08 -10.36
CA THR A 121 -13.38 -7.91 -9.92
C THR A 121 -14.54 -7.09 -9.34
N GLY A 122 -14.26 -5.88 -8.88
CA GLY A 122 -15.22 -5.04 -8.14
C GLY A 122 -15.48 -5.49 -6.69
N VAL A 123 -14.75 -6.50 -6.23
CA VAL A 123 -14.83 -7.02 -4.86
C VAL A 123 -13.58 -6.59 -4.10
N PHE A 124 -13.75 -6.06 -2.89
CA PHE A 124 -12.64 -5.49 -2.11
C PHE A 124 -12.55 -6.10 -0.72
N ALA A 125 -11.33 -6.19 -0.20
CA ALA A 125 -11.05 -6.60 1.16
C ALA A 125 -10.13 -5.59 1.83
N ILE A 126 -10.48 -5.16 3.05
CA ILE A 126 -9.66 -4.24 3.85
C ILE A 126 -9.50 -4.78 5.26
N VAL A 127 -8.44 -4.38 5.95
CA VAL A 127 -8.10 -4.92 7.27
C VAL A 127 -7.85 -3.82 8.30
N ILE A 128 -8.62 -3.86 9.39
CA ILE A 128 -8.31 -3.14 10.63
C ILE A 128 -7.42 -4.04 11.48
N CYS A 129 -6.10 -3.93 11.28
CA CYS A 129 -5.12 -4.73 12.00
C CYS A 129 -4.68 -4.00 13.27
N ARG A 130 -4.89 -4.60 14.44
CA ARG A 130 -4.49 -4.06 15.75
C ARG A 130 -3.38 -4.90 16.38
N ARG A 131 -2.28 -4.26 16.77
CA ARG A 131 -1.23 -4.92 17.54
C ARG A 131 -1.59 -4.95 19.02
N ALA A 132 -1.60 -6.14 19.62
CA ALA A 132 -2.01 -6.32 21.01
C ALA A 132 -1.04 -5.67 22.03
N SER A 133 0.26 -5.60 21.73
CA SER A 133 1.28 -5.15 22.68
C SER A 133 1.16 -3.68 23.10
N ASP A 134 0.66 -2.82 22.21
CA ASP A 134 0.53 -1.38 22.43
C ASP A 134 -0.82 -0.80 21.95
N GLY A 135 -1.70 -1.65 21.43
CA GLY A 135 -3.03 -1.27 20.98
C GLY A 135 -3.07 -0.44 19.69
N LYS A 136 -1.93 -0.26 19.00
CA LYS A 136 -1.83 0.53 17.77
C LYS A 136 -2.37 -0.23 16.56
N PHE A 137 -2.72 0.52 15.52
CA PHE A 137 -3.31 0.03 14.28
C PHE A 137 -2.36 0.20 13.10
N LEU A 138 -2.35 -0.77 12.21
CA LEU A 138 -1.54 -0.73 11.00
C LEU A 138 -2.16 0.22 9.98
N MET A 139 -1.35 1.14 9.44
CA MET A 139 -1.75 2.04 8.37
C MET A 139 -0.70 2.08 7.27
N THR A 140 -1.16 2.07 6.03
CA THR A 140 -0.36 2.23 4.83
C THR A 140 -0.31 3.70 4.45
N GLN A 141 0.84 4.16 3.99
CA GLN A 141 1.03 5.48 3.45
C GLN A 141 0.92 5.38 1.93
N GLU A 142 -0.16 5.92 1.38
CA GLU A 142 -0.45 5.81 -0.05
C GLU A 142 0.35 6.81 -0.89
N PHE A 143 0.42 6.50 -2.18
CA PHE A 143 1.09 7.33 -3.18
C PHE A 143 0.33 8.63 -3.48
N ALA A 144 1.01 9.53 -4.18
CA ALA A 144 0.46 10.75 -4.78
C ALA A 144 -0.23 11.72 -3.81
N GLN A 145 0.23 11.78 -2.55
CA GLN A 145 -0.34 12.61 -1.48
C GLN A 145 -1.79 12.28 -1.13
N THR A 146 -2.19 11.02 -1.30
CA THR A 146 -3.55 10.57 -0.96
C THR A 146 -3.73 10.40 0.56
N GLY A 147 -2.63 10.30 1.30
CA GLY A 147 -2.63 10.24 2.76
C GLY A 147 -2.40 8.82 3.27
N PHE A 148 -2.83 8.56 4.50
CA PHE A 148 -2.78 7.26 5.12
C PHE A 148 -4.12 6.54 5.01
N TRP A 149 -4.07 5.23 4.82
CA TRP A 149 -5.25 4.38 4.84
C TRP A 149 -4.96 3.05 5.54
N VAL A 150 -5.98 2.21 5.64
CA VAL A 150 -5.84 0.84 6.14
C VAL A 150 -5.39 -0.05 5.00
N PRO A 151 -4.59 -1.10 5.26
CA PRO A 151 -4.23 -2.05 4.21
C PRO A 151 -5.48 -2.64 3.56
N GLY A 152 -5.49 -2.69 2.23
CA GLY A 152 -6.55 -3.37 1.49
C GLY A 152 -6.79 -2.85 0.09
N GLY A 153 -7.30 -3.77 -0.73
CA GLY A 153 -7.46 -3.55 -2.15
C GLY A 153 -8.50 -4.46 -2.76
N GLN A 154 -8.40 -4.59 -4.07
CA GLN A 154 -9.32 -5.38 -4.88
C GLN A 154 -8.87 -6.83 -4.89
N LEU A 155 -9.84 -7.76 -4.95
CA LEU A 155 -9.53 -9.17 -5.14
C LEU A 155 -9.07 -9.44 -6.56
N ASP A 156 -8.08 -10.31 -6.69
CA ASP A 156 -7.73 -10.93 -7.96
C ASP A 156 -8.78 -11.98 -8.38
N LYS A 157 -8.78 -12.32 -9.66
CA LYS A 157 -9.72 -13.30 -10.20
C LYS A 157 -9.49 -14.69 -9.59
N GLY A 158 -10.52 -15.22 -8.94
CA GLY A 158 -10.45 -16.51 -8.25
C GLY A 158 -9.82 -16.45 -6.86
N GLU A 159 -9.41 -15.26 -6.41
CA GLU A 159 -8.90 -15.04 -5.06
C GLU A 159 -10.05 -15.08 -4.03
N SER A 160 -9.79 -15.66 -2.86
CA SER A 160 -10.74 -15.63 -1.76
C SER A 160 -10.71 -14.28 -1.03
N LEU A 161 -11.80 -13.92 -0.35
CA LEU A 161 -11.87 -12.65 0.40
C LEU A 161 -10.75 -12.51 1.45
N CYS A 162 -10.47 -13.58 2.18
CA CYS A 162 -9.44 -13.58 3.20
C CYS A 162 -8.06 -13.58 2.55
N ALA A 163 -7.82 -14.34 1.48
CA ALA A 163 -6.54 -14.34 0.78
C ALA A 163 -6.18 -12.94 0.28
N GLY A 164 -7.12 -12.22 -0.35
CA GLY A 164 -6.88 -10.84 -0.77
C GLY A 164 -6.62 -9.91 0.41
N ALA A 165 -7.37 -10.03 1.51
CA ALA A 165 -7.11 -9.24 2.72
C ALA A 165 -5.68 -9.43 3.26
N LEU A 166 -5.20 -10.68 3.25
CA LEU A 166 -3.87 -11.06 3.73
C LEU A 166 -2.76 -10.60 2.78
N ARG A 167 -2.94 -10.80 1.46
CA ARG A 167 -2.02 -10.34 0.42
C ARG A 167 -1.79 -8.84 0.51
N GLU A 168 -2.87 -8.05 0.59
CA GLU A 168 -2.81 -6.59 0.66
C GLU A 168 -2.07 -6.09 1.91
N CYS A 169 -2.24 -6.76 3.06
CA CYS A 169 -1.47 -6.44 4.26
C CYS A 169 0.04 -6.65 4.05
N LEU A 170 0.41 -7.70 3.33
CA LEU A 170 1.81 -7.99 3.03
C LEU A 170 2.39 -7.04 1.97
N GLU A 171 1.68 -6.81 0.88
CA GLU A 171 2.11 -5.96 -0.25
C GLU A 171 2.24 -4.48 0.14
N GLU A 172 1.19 -3.93 0.76
CA GLU A 172 1.15 -2.51 1.10
C GLU A 172 1.88 -2.20 2.42
N ALA A 173 1.84 -3.09 3.40
CA ALA A 173 2.38 -2.80 4.74
C ALA A 173 3.56 -3.67 5.15
N GLY A 174 3.85 -4.77 4.45
CA GLY A 174 4.90 -5.71 4.82
C GLY A 174 4.64 -6.47 6.12
N VAL A 175 3.39 -6.53 6.58
CA VAL A 175 3.03 -7.16 7.87
C VAL A 175 2.12 -8.36 7.61
N PRO A 176 2.54 -9.59 7.96
CA PRO A 176 1.64 -10.74 7.96
C PRO A 176 0.59 -10.60 9.06
N VAL A 177 -0.66 -10.92 8.73
CA VAL A 177 -1.81 -10.72 9.61
C VAL A 177 -2.58 -12.02 9.76
N LYS A 178 -3.12 -12.25 10.95
CA LYS A 178 -4.16 -13.26 11.19
C LYS A 178 -5.52 -12.59 11.30
N LEU A 179 -6.44 -12.93 10.40
CA LEU A 179 -7.82 -12.45 10.48
C LEU A 179 -8.55 -13.09 11.67
N LYS A 180 -9.38 -12.31 12.35
CA LYS A 180 -10.07 -12.70 13.59
C LYS A 180 -11.59 -12.51 13.52
N GLY A 181 -12.08 -11.68 12.60
CA GLY A 181 -13.50 -11.47 12.42
C GLY A 181 -13.85 -10.47 11.35
N VAL A 182 -15.15 -10.22 11.18
CA VAL A 182 -15.69 -9.23 10.25
C VAL A 182 -16.22 -8.03 11.04
N LEU A 183 -15.88 -6.83 10.60
CA LEU A 183 -16.34 -5.56 11.17
C LEU A 183 -17.49 -4.97 10.35
N GLU A 184 -17.39 -5.04 9.03
CA GLU A 184 -18.37 -4.43 8.12
C GLU A 184 -18.44 -5.19 6.81
N VAL A 185 -19.65 -5.27 6.25
CA VAL A 185 -19.86 -5.63 4.84
C VAL A 185 -20.58 -4.45 4.20
N LEU A 186 -19.98 -3.88 3.15
CA LEU A 186 -20.59 -2.83 2.35
C LEU A 186 -20.96 -3.39 0.98
N VAL A 187 -22.21 -3.16 0.59
CA VAL A 187 -22.75 -3.59 -0.69
C VAL A 187 -23.35 -2.36 -1.36
N GLN A 188 -22.86 -2.02 -2.54
CA GLN A 188 -23.52 -1.05 -3.42
C GLN A 188 -24.26 -1.76 -4.56
N SER A 189 -23.70 -2.87 -5.05
CA SER A 189 -24.35 -3.71 -6.06
C SER A 189 -23.77 -5.13 -5.99
N ARG A 190 -24.26 -6.04 -6.85
CA ARG A 190 -23.61 -7.35 -7.03
C ARG A 190 -22.17 -7.18 -7.51
N TYR A 191 -21.83 -6.15 -8.29
CA TYR A 191 -20.47 -5.98 -8.83
C TYR A 191 -19.59 -5.05 -8.00
N TRP A 192 -20.14 -4.40 -6.97
CA TRP A 192 -19.35 -3.58 -6.05
C TRP A 192 -19.72 -3.89 -4.60
N ARG A 193 -18.78 -4.52 -3.92
CA ARG A 193 -18.94 -4.95 -2.52
C ARG A 193 -17.59 -5.07 -1.83
N ARG A 194 -17.55 -4.80 -0.53
CA ARG A 194 -16.35 -4.77 0.29
C ARG A 194 -16.57 -5.44 1.63
N VAL A 195 -15.59 -6.22 2.08
CA VAL A 195 -15.54 -6.74 3.45
C VAL A 195 -14.42 -6.05 4.22
N CYS A 196 -14.74 -5.56 5.42
CA CYS A 196 -13.79 -5.01 6.37
C CYS A 196 -13.55 -6.03 7.47
N PHE A 197 -12.32 -6.53 7.55
CA PHE A 197 -11.90 -7.52 8.54
C PHE A 197 -11.27 -6.86 9.76
N TYR A 198 -11.41 -7.52 10.91
CA TYR A 198 -10.52 -7.33 12.04
C TYR A 198 -9.40 -8.36 11.98
N GLY A 199 -8.16 -7.92 12.21
CA GLY A 199 -6.99 -8.78 12.26
C GLY A 199 -5.97 -8.35 13.30
N GLU A 200 -5.00 -9.22 13.54
CA GLU A 200 -3.86 -8.99 14.43
C GLU A 200 -2.59 -9.43 13.70
N PRO A 201 -1.43 -8.76 13.89
CA PRO A 201 -0.18 -9.25 13.31
C PRO A 201 0.14 -10.65 13.83
N GLU A 202 0.74 -11.51 13.00
CA GLU A 202 1.03 -12.90 13.38
C GLU A 202 2.00 -13.00 14.56
N ASP A 203 3.11 -12.28 14.50
CA ASP A 203 4.18 -12.35 15.51
C ASP A 203 4.20 -11.15 16.48
N GLY A 204 3.38 -10.12 16.20
CA GLY A 204 3.28 -8.91 17.02
C GLY A 204 4.53 -8.04 17.07
N LYS A 205 5.63 -8.46 16.42
CA LYS A 205 6.92 -7.77 16.36
C LYS A 205 7.22 -7.18 14.99
N ASP A 206 6.34 -7.44 14.02
CA ASP A 206 6.54 -7.03 12.64
C ASP A 206 6.70 -5.52 12.50
N LEU A 207 7.72 -5.17 11.74
CA LEU A 207 8.04 -3.81 11.38
C LEU A 207 7.34 -3.49 10.06
N PRO A 208 6.45 -2.49 10.03
CA PRO A 208 5.83 -2.06 8.80
C PRO A 208 6.89 -1.60 7.80
N LYS A 209 6.66 -1.96 6.54
CA LYS A 209 7.45 -1.60 5.37
C LYS A 209 7.89 -0.13 5.40
N THR A 210 9.18 0.09 5.18
CA THR A 210 9.78 1.43 5.11
C THR A 210 10.26 1.84 3.73
N TYR A 211 10.31 0.89 2.78
CA TYR A 211 10.74 1.08 1.40
C TYR A 211 9.55 1.40 0.49
N PRO A 212 9.59 2.48 -0.33
CA PRO A 212 8.52 2.80 -1.26
C PRO A 212 8.61 1.96 -2.54
N ASP A 213 7.48 1.41 -2.97
CA ASP A 213 7.33 0.73 -4.26
C ASP A 213 5.97 1.08 -4.89
N TYR A 214 5.52 0.26 -5.84
CA TYR A 214 4.26 0.50 -6.54
C TYR A 214 3.02 0.41 -5.63
N GLU A 215 3.06 -0.45 -4.61
CA GLU A 215 1.88 -0.72 -3.75
C GLU A 215 1.72 0.37 -2.70
N SER A 216 2.83 0.84 -2.13
CA SER A 216 2.78 1.88 -1.10
C SER A 216 4.12 2.58 -0.93
N THR A 217 4.07 3.71 -0.24
CA THR A 217 5.25 4.51 0.10
C THR A 217 5.91 4.04 1.42
N GLY A 218 5.26 3.07 2.08
CA GLY A 218 5.60 2.53 3.39
C GLY A 218 4.37 2.45 4.28
N ALA A 219 4.59 2.06 5.54
CA ALA A 219 3.53 1.89 6.53
C ALA A 219 4.00 2.27 7.94
N CYS A 220 3.06 2.35 8.87
CA CYS A 220 3.32 2.62 10.29
C CYS A 220 2.20 2.09 11.19
N TRP A 221 2.53 1.96 12.48
CA TRP A 221 1.60 1.71 13.57
C TRP A 221 1.12 3.03 14.17
N VAL A 222 -0.19 3.20 14.30
CA VAL A 222 -0.86 4.44 14.68
C VAL A 222 -1.81 4.20 15.86
N SER A 223 -1.73 5.01 16.91
CA SER A 223 -2.66 4.95 18.04
C SER A 223 -3.96 5.70 17.74
N VAL A 224 -5.03 5.43 18.50
CA VAL A 224 -6.31 6.14 18.32
C VAL A 224 -6.18 7.63 18.64
N GLU A 225 -5.29 7.98 19.56
CA GLU A 225 -4.99 9.35 19.97
C GLU A 225 -4.26 10.13 18.86
N GLU A 226 -3.57 9.43 17.96
CA GLU A 226 -2.89 10.02 16.79
C GLU A 226 -3.85 10.22 15.60
N LEU A 227 -5.09 9.69 15.66
CA LEU A 227 -6.13 9.87 14.64
C LEU A 227 -6.78 11.26 14.71
N ASP A 228 -5.97 12.30 14.55
CA ASP A 228 -6.37 13.71 14.56
C ASP A 228 -6.18 14.39 13.19
N LYS A 229 -6.58 15.67 13.09
CA LYS A 229 -6.54 16.43 11.82
C LYS A 229 -5.15 16.77 11.31
N SER A 230 -4.09 16.50 12.09
CA SER A 230 -2.70 16.73 11.66
C SER A 230 -2.16 15.64 10.73
N ILE A 231 -2.84 14.49 10.65
CA ILE A 231 -2.51 13.41 9.72
C ILE A 231 -3.50 13.42 8.55
N PRO A 232 -3.04 13.42 7.29
CA PRO A 232 -3.92 13.29 6.15
C PRO A 232 -4.36 11.84 6.01
N PHE A 233 -5.64 11.56 6.21
CA PHE A 233 -6.23 10.25 5.93
C PHE A 233 -6.95 10.29 4.59
N ARG A 234 -6.83 9.23 3.78
CA ARG A 234 -7.56 9.10 2.50
C ARG A 234 -9.06 9.19 2.69
N SER A 235 -9.56 8.53 3.73
CA SER A 235 -10.96 8.56 4.13
C SER A 235 -11.11 8.44 5.64
N ALA A 236 -12.10 9.14 6.19
CA ALA A 236 -12.48 9.01 7.59
C ALA A 236 -13.39 7.79 7.85
N SER A 237 -13.94 7.15 6.81
CA SER A 237 -14.97 6.11 6.95
C SER A 237 -14.49 4.89 7.71
N GLU A 238 -13.24 4.48 7.53
CA GLU A 238 -12.68 3.29 8.19
C GLU A 238 -12.10 3.60 9.57
N LEU A 239 -11.76 4.87 9.87
CA LEU A 239 -11.20 5.27 11.18
C LEU A 239 -12.18 5.02 12.34
N LYS A 240 -13.49 5.02 12.05
CA LYS A 240 -14.53 4.65 13.03
C LYS A 240 -14.31 3.24 13.59
N TRP A 241 -13.78 2.32 12.77
CA TRP A 241 -13.57 0.93 13.17
C TRP A 241 -12.37 0.76 14.08
N MET A 242 -11.31 1.56 13.91
CA MET A 242 -10.20 1.59 14.87
C MET A 242 -10.68 2.03 16.26
N LYS A 243 -11.50 3.08 16.32
CA LYS A 243 -12.11 3.58 17.57
C LYS A 243 -13.01 2.53 18.20
N HIS A 244 -13.88 1.90 17.41
CA HIS A 244 -14.78 0.83 17.85
C HIS A 244 -14.01 -0.36 18.45
N VAL A 245 -12.98 -0.85 17.77
CA VAL A 245 -12.15 -1.96 18.27
C VAL A 245 -11.38 -1.55 19.53
N ALA A 246 -10.81 -0.34 19.56
CA ALA A 246 -10.09 0.16 20.73
C ALA A 246 -10.98 0.30 21.98
N SER A 247 -12.27 0.62 21.80
CA SER A 247 -13.25 0.68 22.90
C SER A 247 -13.84 -0.69 23.29
N GLY A 248 -13.31 -1.81 22.77
CA GLY A 248 -13.82 -3.15 23.06
C GLY A 248 -15.15 -3.46 22.35
N GLY A 249 -15.42 -2.80 21.22
CA GLY A 249 -16.60 -3.01 20.42
C GLY A 249 -16.69 -4.45 19.90
N LYS A 250 -17.92 -4.93 19.70
CA LYS A 250 -18.17 -6.30 19.22
C LYS A 250 -17.61 -6.51 17.82
N ILE A 251 -16.95 -7.64 17.62
CA ILE A 251 -16.45 -8.12 16.33
C ILE A 251 -17.30 -9.33 15.92
N ALA A 252 -17.78 -9.37 14.68
CA ALA A 252 -18.55 -10.52 14.20
C ALA A 252 -17.61 -11.71 13.92
N PRO A 253 -18.10 -12.96 13.99
CA PRO A 253 -17.30 -14.13 13.64
C PRO A 253 -16.68 -13.99 12.24
N LEU A 254 -15.52 -14.64 12.02
CA LEU A 254 -14.82 -14.64 10.74
C LEU A 254 -15.57 -15.51 9.71
N ARG A 255 -16.67 -14.96 9.18
CA ARG A 255 -17.49 -15.51 8.12
C ARG A 255 -18.34 -14.41 7.50
N ILE A 256 -18.80 -14.61 6.27
CA ILE A 256 -19.83 -13.76 5.70
C ILE A 256 -21.11 -13.85 6.57
N PRO A 257 -21.67 -12.72 7.03
CA PRO A 257 -22.97 -12.73 7.69
C PRO A 257 -24.05 -13.28 6.77
N LYS A 258 -25.01 -14.03 7.33
CA LYS A 258 -26.01 -14.81 6.57
C LYS A 258 -26.78 -13.97 5.55
N GLU A 259 -27.10 -12.73 5.92
CA GLU A 259 -27.80 -11.77 5.08
C GLU A 259 -27.04 -11.39 3.79
N TYR A 260 -25.73 -11.65 3.72
CA TYR A 260 -24.87 -11.37 2.57
C TYR A 260 -24.41 -12.64 1.83
N GLU A 261 -24.75 -13.85 2.28
CA GLU A 261 -24.28 -15.10 1.63
C GLU A 261 -24.63 -15.13 0.13
N LYS A 262 -25.85 -14.72 -0.23
CA LYS A 262 -26.31 -14.71 -1.63
C LYS A 262 -25.57 -13.70 -2.52
N ILE A 263 -25.03 -12.62 -1.97
CA ILE A 263 -24.32 -11.62 -2.80
C ILE A 263 -22.83 -11.93 -2.94
N PHE A 264 -22.30 -12.83 -2.11
CA PHE A 264 -20.93 -13.34 -2.19
C PHE A 264 -20.89 -14.81 -2.64
N ASP A 265 -21.99 -15.34 -3.22
CA ASP A 265 -22.09 -16.73 -3.68
C ASP A 265 -21.10 -17.08 -4.81
N ASP A 266 -20.60 -16.07 -5.50
CA ASP A 266 -19.62 -16.10 -6.58
C ASP A 266 -18.17 -15.95 -6.12
N ILE A 267 -17.90 -15.76 -4.81
CA ILE A 267 -16.56 -15.56 -4.26
C ILE A 267 -16.33 -16.49 -3.07
N GLN A 268 -15.16 -17.09 -3.02
CA GLN A 268 -14.76 -17.93 -1.89
C GLN A 268 -14.47 -17.07 -0.65
N PHE A 269 -14.99 -17.52 0.49
CA PHE A 269 -14.58 -17.06 1.80
C PHE A 269 -13.71 -18.17 2.41
N ASP A 270 -12.39 -18.10 2.24
CA ASP A 270 -11.49 -19.14 2.76
C ASP A 270 -10.84 -18.64 4.05
N ASP A 271 -11.22 -19.20 5.20
CA ASP A 271 -10.64 -18.88 6.50
C ASP A 271 -9.45 -19.78 6.85
N SER A 272 -9.01 -20.63 5.91
CA SER A 272 -7.95 -21.60 6.19
C SER A 272 -6.65 -20.85 6.48
N THR A 273 -6.35 -20.77 7.78
CA THR A 273 -5.01 -20.55 8.29
C THR A 273 -4.17 -21.78 7.95
N SER A 274 -3.87 -21.95 6.66
CA SER A 274 -2.94 -22.95 6.19
C SER A 274 -1.61 -22.23 6.05
N SER A 275 -0.85 -22.27 7.14
CA SER A 275 0.59 -22.05 7.17
C SER A 275 1.24 -22.33 5.82
N LEU A 276 1.72 -21.27 5.16
CA LEU A 276 2.82 -21.36 4.20
C LEU A 276 4.14 -21.41 4.98
#